data_AF-A0A225WRJ8-F1
#
_entry.id   AF-A0A225WRJ8-F1
#
_cell.length_a   1.000
_cell.length_b   1.000
_cell.length_c   1.000
_cell.angle_alpha   90.00
_cell.angle_beta   90.00
_cell.angle_gamma   90.00
#
_symmetry.space_group_name_H-M   'P 1'
#
loop_
_entity.id
_entity.type
_entity.pdbx_description
1 polymer ?
#
loop_
_entity_poly.entity_id
_entity_poly.type
_entity_poly.pdbx_seq_one_letter_code
_entity_poly.pdbx_strand_id
1 'polypeptide(L)'
;MNLNDLKPTNTKQAHTASLAALERYLVSEGTSTAHVGTLITRSSEARDIMANFGFHLAFQDGICGTSLFRHSVAHYYCQVKCWFMDLYAQN
;
A
#
# COMPACT_ATOMS: atom_id res chain seq x y z
N MET A 1 -11.86 23.51 1.42
CA MET A 1 -11.46 22.10 1.44
C MET A 1 -9.96 22.07 1.18
N ASN A 2 -9.17 21.73 2.19
CA ASN A 2 -7.72 21.63 2.10
C ASN A 2 -7.36 20.23 1.57
N LEU A 3 -6.27 20.07 0.81
CA LEU A 3 -5.74 18.76 0.42
C LEU A 3 -5.47 17.86 1.64
N ASN A 4 -5.15 18.45 2.80
CA ASN A 4 -5.01 17.73 4.07
C ASN A 4 -6.32 17.07 4.53
N ASP A 5 -7.48 17.58 4.13
CA ASP A 5 -8.79 16.97 4.45
C ASP A 5 -9.03 15.69 3.64
N LEU A 6 -8.27 15.46 2.57
CA LEU A 6 -8.32 14.24 1.75
C LEU A 6 -7.35 13.16 2.26
N LYS A 7 -6.45 13.48 3.21
CA LYS A 7 -5.67 12.44 3.87
C LYS A 7 -6.68 11.59 4.63
N PRO A 8 -6.74 10.27 4.38
CA PRO A 8 -7.75 9.44 5.01
C PRO A 8 -7.68 9.66 6.52
N THR A 9 -8.83 9.91 7.15
CA THR A 9 -8.98 10.03 8.61
C THR A 9 -8.67 8.67 9.21
N ASN A 10 -7.38 8.33 9.24
CA ASN A 10 -6.97 6.96 9.40
C ASN A 10 -6.50 6.77 10.83
N THR A 11 -7.13 5.83 11.52
CA THR A 11 -6.62 5.39 12.81
C THR A 11 -5.23 4.78 12.59
N LYS A 12 -4.30 4.99 13.53
CA LYS A 12 -2.95 4.38 13.48
C LYS A 12 -3.02 2.88 13.15
N GLN A 13 -4.05 2.21 13.66
CA GLN A 13 -4.34 0.80 13.44
C GLN A 13 -4.54 0.45 11.96
N ALA A 14 -5.35 1.21 11.22
CA ALA A 14 -5.64 0.86 9.84
C ALA A 14 -4.49 1.23 8.89
N HIS A 15 -3.63 2.18 9.28
CA HIS A 15 -2.33 2.39 8.63
C HIS A 15 -1.42 1.17 8.82
N THR A 16 -1.25 0.73 10.06
CA THR A 16 -0.45 -0.46 10.39
C THR A 16 -0.97 -1.71 9.69
N ALA A 17 -2.29 -1.91 9.63
CA ALA A 17 -2.89 -3.05 8.93
C ALA A 17 -2.61 -3.02 7.42
N SER A 18 -2.63 -1.82 6.82
CA SER A 18 -2.34 -1.65 5.39
C SER A 18 -0.87 -1.91 5.08
N LEU A 19 0.06 -1.46 5.94
CA LEU A 19 1.47 -1.79 5.82
C LEU A 19 1.75 -3.29 6.03
N ALA A 20 1.03 -3.94 6.96
CA ALA A 20 1.15 -5.37 7.14
C ALA A 20 0.62 -6.17 5.94
N ALA A 21 -0.39 -5.68 5.22
CA ALA A 21 -0.84 -6.27 3.96
C ALA A 21 0.19 -6.07 2.84
N LEU A 22 0.79 -4.88 2.76
CA LEU A 22 1.88 -4.61 1.84
C LEU A 22 3.06 -5.56 2.07
N GLU A 23 3.50 -5.72 3.32
CA GLU A 23 4.62 -6.61 3.66
C GLU A 23 4.31 -8.07 3.27
N ARG A 24 3.09 -8.55 3.51
CA ARG A 24 2.67 -9.90 3.09
C ARG A 24 2.78 -10.09 1.57
N TYR A 25 2.30 -9.11 0.80
CA TYR A 25 2.43 -9.10 -0.66
C TYR A 25 3.91 -9.09 -1.08
N LEU A 26 4.73 -8.21 -0.49
CA LEU A 26 6.15 -8.12 -0.82
C LEU A 26 6.89 -9.43 -0.53
N VAL A 27 6.59 -10.09 0.59
CA VAL A 27 7.15 -11.41 0.91
C VAL A 27 6.74 -12.46 -0.12
N SER A 28 5.50 -12.45 -0.63
CA SER A 28 5.10 -13.37 -1.71
C SER A 28 5.83 -13.11 -3.02
N GLU A 29 6.29 -11.88 -3.26
CA GLU A 29 7.11 -11.49 -4.40
C GLU A 29 8.63 -11.64 -4.15
N GLY A 30 9.03 -12.17 -2.98
CA GLY A 30 10.44 -12.37 -2.63
C GLY A 30 11.19 -11.08 -2.26
N THR A 31 10.48 -10.05 -1.82
CA THR A 31 11.01 -8.73 -1.44
C THR A 31 10.49 -8.28 -0.07
N SER A 32 10.84 -7.07 0.37
CA SER A 32 10.42 -6.49 1.66
C SER A 32 10.25 -4.98 1.61
N THR A 33 9.51 -4.40 2.55
CA THR A 33 9.36 -2.93 2.65
C THR A 33 10.70 -2.20 2.79
N ALA A 34 11.69 -2.81 3.44
CA ALA A 34 13.04 -2.27 3.54
C ALA A 34 13.73 -2.16 2.17
N HIS A 35 13.55 -3.17 1.30
CA HIS A 35 14.06 -3.14 -0.06
C HIS A 35 13.34 -2.07 -0.90
N VAL A 36 12.01 -1.97 -0.77
CA VAL A 36 11.19 -0.96 -1.47
C VAL A 36 11.66 0.47 -1.14
N GLY A 37 12.03 0.76 0.10
CA GLY A 37 12.58 2.06 0.49
C GLY A 37 13.82 2.47 -0.33
N THR A 38 14.62 1.49 -0.78
CA THR A 38 15.80 1.73 -1.63
C THR A 38 15.45 1.92 -3.11
N LEU A 39 14.34 1.31 -3.58
CA LEU A 39 13.85 1.38 -4.96
C LEU A 39 13.08 2.69 -5.26
N ILE A 40 12.71 3.46 -4.24
CA ILE A 40 12.02 4.77 -4.38
C ILE A 40 12.84 5.78 -5.19
N THR A 41 14.14 5.56 -5.37
CA THR A 41 14.97 6.37 -6.29
C THR A 41 14.68 6.11 -7.78
N ARG A 42 14.00 5.00 -8.12
CA ARG A 42 13.64 4.59 -9.49
C ARG A 42 12.12 4.56 -9.63
N SER A 43 11.55 5.72 -9.95
CA SER A 43 10.10 5.96 -10.00
C SER A 43 9.25 4.93 -10.77
N SER A 44 9.83 4.20 -11.74
CA SER A 44 9.15 3.09 -12.42
C SER A 44 8.86 1.90 -11.51
N GLU A 45 9.84 1.47 -10.70
CA GLU A 45 9.73 0.27 -9.86
C GLU A 45 8.68 0.47 -8.76
N ALA A 46 8.65 1.65 -8.13
CA ALA A 46 7.66 1.99 -7.11
C ALA A 46 6.22 2.00 -7.67
N ARG A 47 6.04 2.48 -8.91
CA ARG A 47 4.72 2.49 -9.57
C ARG A 47 4.25 1.06 -9.88
N ASP A 48 5.14 0.20 -10.33
CA ASP A 48 4.81 -1.19 -10.65
C ASP A 48 4.45 -1.98 -9.38
N ILE A 49 5.20 -1.78 -8.30
CA ILE A 49 4.88 -2.34 -6.97
C ILE A 49 3.50 -1.89 -6.51
N MET A 50 3.17 -0.60 -6.64
CA MET A 50 1.88 -0.06 -6.23
C MET A 50 0.72 -0.67 -7.06
N ALA A 51 0.90 -0.80 -8.38
CA ALA A 51 -0.10 -1.39 -9.26
C ALA A 51 -0.35 -2.86 -8.89
N ASN A 52 0.72 -3.65 -8.75
CA ASN A 52 0.63 -5.08 -8.42
C ASN A 52 0.07 -5.31 -7.01
N PHE A 53 0.38 -4.44 -6.04
CA PHE A 53 -0.26 -4.48 -4.73
C PHE A 53 -1.78 -4.25 -4.82
N GLY A 54 -2.23 -3.33 -5.69
CA GLY A 54 -3.65 -3.14 -5.97
C GLY A 54 -4.34 -4.41 -6.53
N PHE A 55 -3.65 -5.12 -7.44
CA PHE A 55 -4.11 -6.42 -7.93
C PHE A 55 -4.16 -7.47 -6.80
N HIS A 56 -3.11 -7.59 -5.99
CA HIS A 56 -3.08 -8.50 -4.83
C HIS A 56 -4.26 -8.27 -3.89
N LEU A 57 -4.54 -7.03 -3.52
CA LEU A 57 -5.70 -6.69 -2.68
C LEU A 57 -7.04 -7.08 -3.32
N ALA A 58 -7.18 -6.87 -4.63
CA ALA A 58 -8.41 -7.14 -5.35
C ALA A 58 -8.69 -8.65 -5.51
N PHE A 59 -7.65 -9.49 -5.56
CA PHE A 59 -7.80 -10.90 -5.94
C PHE A 59 -7.37 -11.92 -4.88
N GLN A 60 -6.51 -11.55 -3.93
CA GLN A 60 -5.87 -12.51 -3.02
C GLN A 60 -6.05 -12.21 -1.52
N ASP A 61 -6.22 -10.96 -1.10
CA ASP A 61 -6.08 -10.60 0.33
C ASP A 61 -7.37 -10.62 1.17
N GLY A 62 -8.43 -11.31 0.73
CA GLY A 62 -9.67 -11.43 1.51
C GLY A 62 -9.84 -12.79 2.21
N ILE A 63 -10.85 -12.87 3.08
CA ILE A 63 -11.04 -14.03 3.98
C ILE A 63 -11.51 -15.24 3.17
N CYS A 64 -10.88 -16.41 3.39
CA CYS A 64 -11.25 -17.69 2.79
C CYS A 64 -11.29 -17.72 1.25
N GLY A 65 -10.40 -16.96 0.58
CA GLY A 65 -10.34 -16.91 -0.88
C GLY A 65 -11.40 -16.00 -1.51
N THR A 66 -12.13 -15.23 -0.70
CA THR A 66 -13.05 -14.20 -1.18
C THR A 66 -12.28 -12.91 -1.45
N SER A 67 -12.63 -12.18 -2.50
CA SER A 67 -12.08 -10.84 -2.76
C SER A 67 -12.46 -9.85 -1.63
N LEU A 68 -11.55 -8.93 -1.30
CA LEU A 68 -11.87 -7.81 -0.41
C LEU A 68 -13.00 -6.95 -0.99
N PHE A 69 -13.82 -6.36 -0.12
CA PHE A 69 -14.78 -5.36 -0.57
C PHE A 69 -14.04 -4.19 -1.25
N ARG A 70 -14.63 -3.66 -2.34
CA ARG A 70 -14.02 -2.57 -3.13
C ARG A 70 -13.57 -1.38 -2.29
N HIS A 71 -14.36 -1.01 -1.28
CA HIS A 71 -14.02 0.09 -0.37
C HIS A 71 -12.83 -0.25 0.53
N SER A 72 -12.68 -1.51 0.95
CA SER A 72 -11.51 -1.99 1.69
C SER A 72 -10.26 -1.95 0.81
N VAL A 73 -10.34 -2.46 -0.43
CA VAL A 73 -9.22 -2.39 -1.40
C VAL A 73 -8.76 -0.94 -1.59
N ALA A 74 -9.71 -0.04 -1.86
CA ALA A 74 -9.42 1.38 -2.03
C ALA A 74 -8.80 2.00 -0.77
N HIS A 75 -9.26 1.60 0.42
CA HIS A 75 -8.70 2.09 1.68
C HIS A 75 -7.25 1.66 1.86
N TYR A 76 -6.96 0.37 1.74
CA TYR A 76 -5.60 -0.17 1.87
C TYR A 76 -4.64 0.43 0.84
N TYR A 77 -5.10 0.53 -0.42
CA TYR A 77 -4.34 1.16 -1.49
C TYR A 77 -4.02 2.63 -1.17
N CYS A 78 -5.00 3.42 -0.72
CA CYS A 78 -4.76 4.81 -0.35
C CYS A 78 -3.77 4.96 0.82
N GLN A 79 -3.84 4.10 1.83
CA GLN A 79 -2.90 4.15 2.95
C GLN A 79 -1.46 3.89 2.51
N VAL A 80 -1.25 2.84 1.73
CA VAL A 80 0.08 2.51 1.22
C VAL A 80 0.59 3.59 0.27
N LYS A 81 -0.27 4.14 -0.59
CA LYS A 81 0.10 5.25 -1.47
C LYS A 81 0.57 6.47 -0.67
N CYS A 82 -0.16 6.84 0.39
CA CYS A 82 0.25 7.94 1.27
C CYS A 82 1.61 7.65 1.93
N TRP A 83 1.83 6.44 2.40
CA TRP A 83 3.13 6.04 2.95
C TRP A 83 4.28 6.14 1.93
N PHE A 84 4.06 5.69 0.70
CA PHE A 84 5.02 5.87 -0.39
C PHE A 84 5.33 7.36 -0.63
N MET A 85 4.30 8.22 -0.70
CA MET A 85 4.50 9.66 -0.88
C MET A 85 5.25 10.30 0.29
N ASP A 86 4.95 9.88 1.52
CA ASP A 86 5.64 10.33 2.72
C ASP A 86 7.12 9.89 2.70
N LEU A 87 7.47 8.71 2.15
CA LEU A 87 8.86 8.28 1.92
C LEU A 87 9.56 9.06 0.82
N TYR A 88 8.88 9.36 -0.29
CA TYR A 88 9.43 10.19 -1.36
C TYR A 88 9.76 11.61 -0.87
N ALA A 89 8.96 12.17 0.04
CA ALA A 89 9.20 13.49 0.59
C ALA A 89 10.37 13.55 1.60
N GLN A 90 10.85 12.39 2.08
CA GLN A 90 11.95 12.28 3.04
C GLN A 90 13.32 12.04 2.39
N ASN A 91 13.35 11.73 1.08
CA ASN A 91 14.56 11.58 0.26
C ASN A 91 14.75 12.80 -0.65
#